data_AF-A0A838R1M0-F1
#
_entry.id   AF-A0A838R1M0-F1
#
_cell.length_a   1.000
_cell.length_b   1.000
_cell.length_c   1.000
_cell.angle_alpha   90.00
_cell.angle_beta   90.00
_cell.angle_gamma   90.00
#
_symmetry.space_group_name_H-M   'P 1'
#
loop_
_entity.id
_entity.type
_entity.pdbx_description
1 polymer ?
#
loop_
_entity_poly.entity_id
_entity_poly.type
_entity_poly.pdbx_seq_one_letter_code
_entity_poly.pdbx_strand_id
1 'polypeptide(L)' 'MEIVPASAGLFNQGMVLFDSRADKEWSLTDCTSFVIMQERKITDALTADHHFAQAGFTALLS' A
#
# COMPACT_ATOMS: atom_id res chain seq x y z
N MET A 1 -1.88 -2.06 18.56
CA MET A 1 -1.66 -1.05 17.50
C MET A 1 -0.16 -0.86 17.38
N GLU A 2 0.38 -1.02 16.19
CA GLU A 2 1.79 -0.75 15.88
C GLU A 2 1.84 0.45 14.93
N ILE A 3 2.85 1.30 15.06
CA ILE A 3 3.11 2.40 14.14
C ILE A 3 4.39 2.07 13.40
N VAL A 4 4.30 1.97 12.07
CA VAL A 4 5.48 1.82 11.20
C VAL A 4 6.05 3.21 10.92
N PRO A 5 7.29 3.53 11.33
CA PRO A 5 7.88 4.83 11.05
C PRO A 5 8.10 5.02 9.54
N ALA A 6 7.80 6.22 9.04
CA ALA A 6 8.15 6.60 7.67
C ALA A 6 9.69 6.72 7.55
N SER A 7 10.32 5.72 6.94
CA SER A 7 11.77 5.70 6.69
C SER A 7 12.07 6.04 5.24
N ALA A 8 13.29 6.51 4.97
CA ALA A 8 13.75 6.74 3.59
C ALA A 8 13.71 5.47 2.73
N GLY A 9 14.01 4.31 3.33
CA GLY A 9 13.94 3.02 2.63
C GLY A 9 12.51 2.69 2.18
N LEU A 10 11.55 2.84 3.10
CA LEU A 10 10.14 2.63 2.81
C LEU A 10 9.61 3.64 1.77
N PHE A 11 10.02 4.90 1.88
CA PHE A 11 9.68 5.93 0.90
C PHE A 11 10.21 5.57 -0.50
N ASN A 12 11.45 5.10 -0.61
CA ASN A 12 12.04 4.69 -1.88
C ASN A 12 11.32 3.48 -2.49
N GLN A 13 10.98 2.47 -1.67
CA GLN A 13 10.20 1.32 -2.15
C GLN A 13 8.81 1.74 -2.63
N GLY A 14 8.14 2.63 -1.88
CA GLY A 14 6.87 3.21 -2.27
C GLY A 14 6.95 3.97 -3.61
N MET A 15 8.01 4.77 -3.80
CA MET A 15 8.25 5.49 -5.06
C MET A 15 8.48 4.55 -6.24
N VAL A 16 9.26 3.47 -6.06
CA VAL A 16 9.49 2.46 -7.11
C VAL A 16 8.17 1.81 -7.51
N LEU A 17 7.31 1.45 -6.55
CA LEU A 17 6.00 0.87 -6.85
C LEU A 17 5.09 1.88 -7.57
N PHE A 18 5.04 3.12 -7.09
CA PHE A 18 4.26 4.20 -7.68
C PHE A 18 4.65 4.45 -9.14
N ASP A 19 5.95 4.58 -9.43
CA ASP A 19 6.46 4.77 -10.80
C ASP A 19 6.14 3.56 -11.70
N SER A 20 6.19 2.34 -11.15
CA SER A 20 5.87 1.10 -11.89
C SER A 20 4.37 0.90 -12.18
N ARG A 21 3.50 1.78 -11.68
CA ARG A 21 2.03 1.66 -11.77
C ARG A 21 1.39 2.95 -12.29
N ALA A 22 1.98 3.51 -13.35
CA ALA A 22 1.40 4.63 -14.08
C ALA A 22 0.02 4.33 -14.70
N ASP A 23 -0.40 3.06 -14.76
CA ASP A 23 -1.74 2.62 -15.16
C ASP A 23 -2.80 2.77 -14.05
N LYS A 24 -2.40 3.15 -12.83
CA LYS A 24 -3.27 3.27 -11.66
C LYS A 24 -3.29 4.69 -11.12
N GLU A 25 -4.41 5.07 -10.50
CA GLU A 25 -4.56 6.33 -9.77
C GLU A 25 -4.11 6.22 -8.30
N TRP A 26 -3.22 5.25 -8.00
CA TRP A 26 -2.73 5.02 -6.65
C TRP A 26 -1.89 6.20 -6.18
N SER A 27 -2.06 6.63 -4.93
CA SER A 27 -1.17 7.61 -4.32
C SER A 27 0.15 6.97 -3.86
N LEU A 28 1.15 7.80 -3.56
CA LEU A 28 2.39 7.32 -2.93
C LEU A 28 2.12 6.70 -1.54
N THR A 29 1.12 7.20 -0.81
CA THR A 29 0.69 6.64 0.47
C THR A 29 0.11 5.24 0.31
N ASP A 30 -0.69 5.00 -0.74
CA ASP A 30 -1.24 3.68 -1.05
C ASP A 30 -0.10 2.71 -1.37
N CYS A 31 0.81 3.11 -2.26
CA CYS A 31 1.97 2.28 -2.63
C CYS A 31 2.85 1.95 -1.41
N THR A 32 3.06 2.94 -0.53
CA THR A 32 3.80 2.73 0.73
C THR A 32 3.08 1.74 1.65
N SER A 33 1.75 1.82 1.74
CA SER A 33 0.93 0.89 2.51
C SER A 33 1.02 -0.53 1.93
N PHE A 34 0.98 -0.66 0.60
CA PHE A 34 1.08 -1.95 -0.08
C PHE A 34 2.42 -2.64 0.15
N VAL A 35 3.52 -1.88 0.10
CA VAL A 35 4.86 -2.41 0.42
C VAL A 35 4.90 -2.99 1.83
N ILE A 36 4.43 -2.24 2.84
CA ILE A 36 4.37 -2.71 4.23
C ILE A 36 3.53 -3.98 4.34
N MET A 37 2.35 -3.98 3.72
CA MET A 37 1.42 -5.11 3.78
C MET A 37 2.02 -6.36 3.13
N GLN A 38 2.69 -6.23 1.99
CA GLN A 38 3.38 -7.35 1.32
C GLN A 38 4.52 -7.90 2.17
N GLU A 39 5.41 -7.04 2.68
CA GLU A 39 6.54 -7.44 3.52
C GLU A 39 6.09 -8.18 4.78
N ARG A 40 4.97 -7.72 5.37
CA ARG A 40 4.40 -8.28 6.61
C ARG A 40 3.37 -9.38 6.38
N LYS A 41 3.08 -9.73 5.12
CA LYS A 41 2.06 -10.71 4.73
C LYS A 41 0.66 -10.40 5.31
N ILE A 42 0.32 -9.12 5.38
CA ILE A 42 -1.01 -8.64 5.76
C ILE A 42 -1.88 -8.65 4.49
N THR A 43 -3.00 -9.37 4.53
CA THR A 43 -3.92 -9.48 3.40
C THR A 43 -5.11 -8.53 3.52
N ASP A 44 -5.54 -8.24 4.75
CA ASP A 44 -6.79 -7.52 5.01
C ASP A 44 -6.48 -6.07 5.39
N ALA A 45 -7.13 -5.12 4.71
CA ALA A 45 -7.04 -3.69 4.97
C ALA A 45 -8.37 -3.16 5.52
N LEU A 46 -8.33 -2.50 6.67
CA LEU A 46 -9.47 -1.77 7.20
C LEU A 46 -9.63 -0.44 6.45
N THR A 47 -10.18 -0.51 5.24
CA THR A 47 -10.32 0.63 4.32
C THR A 47 -11.55 0.47 3.45
N ALA A 48 -12.13 1.59 3.02
CA ALA A 48 -13.16 1.67 1.98
C ALA A 48 -12.57 2.01 0.61
N ASP A 49 -11.25 2.20 0.53
CA ASP A 49 -10.58 2.52 -0.73
C ASP A 49 -10.36 1.25 -1.58
N HIS A 50 -11.00 1.24 -2.75
CA HIS A 50 -10.89 0.19 -3.74
C HIS A 50 -9.47 -0.05 -4.29
N HIS A 51 -8.54 0.90 -4.14
CA HIS A 51 -7.14 0.72 -4.55
C HIS A 51 -6.49 -0.49 -3.88
N PHE A 52 -6.85 -0.77 -2.62
CA PHE A 52 -6.35 -1.94 -1.91
C PHE A 52 -6.81 -3.25 -2.56
N ALA A 53 -8.08 -3.30 -2.99
CA ALA A 53 -8.60 -4.43 -3.75
C ALA A 53 -7.90 -4.60 -5.11
N GLN A 54 -7.62 -3.50 -5.82
CA GLN A 54 -6.85 -3.54 -7.06
C GLN A 54 -5.42 -4.05 -6.88
N ALA A 55 -4.80 -3.76 -5.73
CA ALA A 55 -3.46 -4.23 -5.36
C ALA A 55 -3.44 -5.69 -4.84
N GLY A 56 -4.61 -6.34 -4.74
CA GLY A 56 -4.75 -7.75 -4.34
C GLY A 56 -5.02 -7.97 -2.85
N PHE A 57 -5.34 -6.92 -2.09
CA PHE A 57 -5.73 -7.00 -0.68
C PHE A 57 -7.25 -7.12 -0.51
N THR A 58 -7.69 -7.57 0.66
CA THR A 58 -9.11 -7.58 1.04
C THR A 58 -9.46 -6.27 1.75
N ALA A 59 -10.20 -5.38 1.09
CA ALA A 59 -10.77 -4.20 1.72
C ALA A 59 -11.97 -4.61 2.60
N LEU A 60 -11.92 -4.33 3.90
CA LEU A 60 -12.94 -4.78 4.86
C LEU A 60 -14.14 -3.84 4.98
N LEU A 61 -14.07 -2.62 4.44
CA LEU A 61 -15.15 -1.63 4.47
C LEU A 61 -15.75 -1.39 3.08
N SER A 62 -15.54 -2.32 2.14
CA SER A 62 -16.06 -2.28 0.78
C SER A 62 -17.56 -2.53 0.70
#